data_AF-A0A1S8X6X2-F1
#
_entry.id   AF-A0A1S8X6X2-F1
#
_cell.length_a   1.000
_cell.length_b   1.000
_cell.length_c   1.000
_cell.angle_alpha   90.00
_cell.angle_beta   90.00
_cell.angle_gamma   90.00
#
_symmetry.space_group_name_H-M   'P 1'
#
loop_
_entity.id
_entity.type
_entity.pdbx_description
1 polymer ?
#
loop_
_entity_poly.entity_id
_entity_poly.type
_entity_poly.pdbx_seq_one_letter_code
_entity_poly.pdbx_strand_id
1 'polypeptide(L)'
;MPPISKLDLSRFQVFPDPYDKYERPPMGFIVHSKEKGNQLLDLHHRLQGFPEFGWIAVHLDPDSVEAELNALYETAENFRKENKLDANRTAGALLVLGMFYITNSSACLQDVLLAGDMNADCRYLSKRRMRELSLIKDTHYYWLIKDECDTTVHSNNCALDRSLFQGVTTKMIHKKKGDALEIEFAG
;
A
#
# COMPACT_ATOMS: atom_id res chain seq x y z
N MET A 1 3.88 -4.47 -20.70
CA MET A 1 4.74 -3.80 -19.70
C MET A 1 6.17 -4.28 -19.94
N PRO A 2 7.15 -3.38 -20.07
CA PRO A 2 8.56 -3.78 -20.04
C PRO A 2 8.87 -4.45 -18.69
N PRO A 3 9.84 -5.39 -18.64
CA PRO A 3 10.13 -6.13 -17.42
C PRO A 3 10.77 -5.22 -16.36
N ILE A 4 10.16 -5.15 -15.18
CA ILE A 4 10.80 -4.59 -13.98
C ILE A 4 12.12 -5.33 -13.78
N SER A 5 13.22 -4.61 -13.89
CA SER A 5 14.55 -5.23 -13.84
C SER A 5 15.17 -5.19 -12.43
N LYS A 6 14.64 -4.32 -11.55
CA LYS A 6 15.09 -4.15 -10.16
C LYS A 6 14.05 -3.44 -9.30
N LEU A 7 13.86 -3.92 -8.07
CA LEU A 7 13.21 -3.17 -6.98
C LEU A 7 14.29 -2.57 -6.07
N ASP A 8 14.10 -1.33 -5.67
CA ASP A 8 14.97 -0.61 -4.74
C ASP A 8 14.13 -0.11 -3.57
N LEU A 9 14.61 -0.28 -2.35
CA LEU A 9 13.88 0.07 -1.14
C LEU A 9 14.56 1.23 -0.44
N SER A 10 13.79 2.21 0.02
CA SER A 10 14.34 3.36 0.74
C SER A 10 13.43 3.78 1.90
N ARG A 11 13.94 4.73 2.70
CA ARG A 11 13.20 5.38 3.79
C ARG A 11 12.50 4.41 4.75
N PHE A 12 13.27 3.44 5.24
CA PHE A 12 12.84 2.55 6.30
C PHE A 12 12.49 3.34 7.56
N GLN A 13 11.32 3.09 8.11
CA GLN A 13 10.80 3.74 9.31
C GLN A 13 10.10 2.67 10.17
N VAL A 14 10.53 2.51 11.41
CA VAL A 14 9.75 1.76 12.41
C VAL A 14 8.84 2.77 13.10
N PHE A 15 7.54 2.54 13.07
CA PHE A 15 6.60 3.48 13.67
C PHE A 15 6.66 3.36 15.19
N PRO A 16 6.75 4.48 15.91
CA PRO A 16 6.72 4.45 17.36
C PRO A 16 5.37 3.92 17.84
N ASP A 17 5.41 3.11 18.88
CA ASP A 17 4.23 2.63 19.57
C ASP A 17 4.16 3.21 21.00
N PRO A 18 3.84 4.51 21.13
CA PRO A 18 3.90 5.19 22.43
C PRO A 18 2.83 4.73 23.42
N TYR A 19 1.89 3.90 22.97
CA TYR A 19 0.77 3.42 23.77
C TYR A 19 0.75 1.89 23.91
N ASP A 20 1.85 1.22 23.53
CA ASP A 20 1.99 -0.25 23.56
C ASP A 20 0.78 -0.94 22.91
N LYS A 21 0.32 -0.37 21.80
CA LYS A 21 -0.85 -0.86 21.08
C LYS A 21 -0.49 -2.07 20.25
N TYR A 22 0.72 -2.15 19.72
CA TYR A 22 1.18 -3.15 18.77
C TYR A 22 2.00 -4.26 19.44
N GLU A 23 1.71 -5.52 19.12
CA GLU A 23 2.64 -6.62 19.43
C GLU A 23 4.04 -6.34 18.83
N ARG A 24 4.07 -5.86 17.58
CA ARG A 24 5.28 -5.42 16.90
C ARG A 24 5.01 -4.11 16.17
N PRO A 25 5.84 -3.07 16.40
CA PRO A 25 5.63 -1.80 15.74
C PRO A 25 5.69 -1.99 14.22
N PRO A 26 4.73 -1.43 13.47
CA PRO A 26 4.74 -1.50 12.02
C PRO A 26 6.06 -0.96 11.43
N MET A 27 6.46 -1.49 10.28
CA MET A 27 7.63 -1.01 9.55
C MET A 27 7.22 -0.50 8.18
N GLY A 28 7.43 0.79 7.93
CA GLY A 28 7.21 1.46 6.66
C GLY A 28 8.50 1.54 5.83
N PHE A 29 8.40 1.45 4.51
CA PHE A 29 9.46 1.78 3.56
C PHE A 29 8.86 2.17 2.21
N ILE A 30 9.65 2.83 1.36
CA ILE A 30 9.25 3.17 -0.02
C ILE A 30 9.81 2.12 -0.97
N VAL A 31 8.96 1.63 -1.86
CA VAL A 31 9.31 0.73 -2.96
C VAL A 31 9.48 1.53 -4.24
N HIS A 32 10.66 1.43 -4.85
CA HIS A 32 10.97 2.02 -6.14
C HIS A 32 11.11 0.92 -7.20
N SER A 33 10.40 1.04 -8.32
CA SER A 33 10.65 0.22 -9.51
C SER A 33 11.67 0.90 -10.41
N LYS A 34 12.73 0.18 -10.80
CA LYS A 34 13.79 0.68 -11.69
C LYS A 34 13.96 -0.20 -12.93
N GLU A 35 14.11 0.44 -14.08
CA GLU A 35 14.53 -0.22 -15.32
C GLU A 35 16.06 -0.10 -15.51
N LYS A 36 16.71 -1.15 -16.01
CA LYS A 36 18.18 -1.24 -16.09
C LYS A 36 18.70 -0.34 -17.21
N GLY A 37 19.58 0.59 -16.86
CA GLY A 37 20.62 1.09 -17.77
C GLY A 37 20.36 2.40 -18.54
N ASN A 38 19.26 3.13 -18.29
CA ASN A 38 19.07 4.45 -18.91
C ASN A 38 18.13 5.34 -18.07
N GLN A 39 18.64 6.49 -17.59
CA GLN A 39 17.87 7.45 -16.78
C GLN A 39 16.65 8.03 -17.50
N LEU A 40 16.70 8.13 -18.84
CA LEU A 40 15.57 8.62 -19.64
C LEU A 40 14.47 7.55 -19.79
N LEU A 41 14.85 6.27 -19.83
CA LEU A 41 13.91 5.14 -19.80
C LEU A 41 13.33 4.94 -18.40
N ASP A 42 14.09 5.19 -17.33
CA ASP A 42 13.57 5.18 -15.96
C ASP A 42 12.46 6.23 -15.78
N LEU A 43 12.65 7.44 -16.33
CA LEU A 43 11.61 8.47 -16.34
C LEU A 43 10.39 8.05 -17.18
N HIS A 44 10.59 7.42 -18.34
CA HIS A 44 9.49 6.92 -19.18
C HIS A 44 8.74 5.75 -18.52
N HIS A 45 9.43 4.85 -17.82
CA HIS A 45 8.85 3.72 -17.08
C HIS A 45 8.04 4.18 -15.86
N ARG A 46 8.54 5.20 -15.14
CA ARG A 46 7.77 5.89 -14.09
C ARG A 46 6.48 6.51 -14.63
N LEU A 47 6.48 6.93 -15.90
CA LEU A 47 5.31 7.45 -16.60
C LEU A 47 4.43 6.35 -17.24
N GLN A 48 4.79 5.05 -17.17
CA GLN A 48 4.10 3.99 -17.94
C GLN A 48 3.80 2.64 -17.25
N GLY A 49 4.15 2.36 -15.99
CA GLY A 49 3.72 1.04 -15.50
C GLY A 49 3.93 0.55 -14.08
N PHE A 50 4.71 1.20 -13.22
CA PHE A 50 4.67 0.84 -11.81
C PHE A 50 5.03 2.04 -10.93
N PRO A 51 4.05 2.61 -10.21
CA PRO A 51 4.29 3.77 -9.37
C PRO A 51 5.20 3.40 -8.21
N GLU A 52 6.01 4.36 -7.75
CA GLU A 52 6.63 4.24 -6.44
C GLU A 52 5.49 4.25 -5.40
N PHE A 53 5.53 3.34 -4.43
CA PHE A 53 4.48 3.23 -3.41
C PHE A 53 5.09 2.94 -2.04
N GLY A 54 4.35 3.30 -0.99
CA GLY A 54 4.69 2.96 0.39
C GLY A 54 4.33 1.53 0.73
N TRP A 55 5.16 0.81 1.46
CA TRP A 55 4.80 -0.48 2.05
C TRP A 55 4.90 -0.36 3.57
N ILE A 56 3.84 -0.73 4.30
CA ILE A 56 3.83 -0.89 5.75
C ILE A 56 3.62 -2.37 6.09
N ALA A 57 4.66 -3.01 6.63
CA ALA A 57 4.64 -4.38 7.11
C ALA A 57 4.12 -4.41 8.55
N VAL A 58 3.25 -5.37 8.85
CA VAL A 58 2.56 -5.47 10.16
C VAL A 58 2.55 -6.89 10.71
N HIS A 59 2.47 -7.00 12.03
CA HIS A 59 2.15 -8.22 12.75
C HIS A 59 1.38 -7.83 14.01
N LEU A 60 0.08 -8.14 14.06
CA LEU A 60 -0.81 -7.58 15.08
C LEU A 60 -1.14 -8.57 16.19
N ASP A 61 -1.29 -8.09 17.43
CA ASP A 61 -1.69 -8.91 18.58
C ASP A 61 -3.11 -9.50 18.37
N PRO A 62 -3.29 -10.83 18.38
CA PRO A 62 -4.61 -11.44 18.30
C PRO A 62 -5.56 -11.02 19.44
N ASP A 63 -5.04 -10.68 20.62
CA ASP A 63 -5.84 -10.28 21.78
C ASP A 63 -6.26 -8.80 21.72
N SER A 64 -5.54 -7.99 20.93
CA SER A 64 -5.74 -6.54 20.80
C SER A 64 -6.06 -6.07 19.37
N VAL A 65 -6.37 -7.00 18.46
CA VAL A 65 -6.47 -6.79 17.00
C VAL A 65 -7.34 -5.60 16.56
N GLU A 66 -8.47 -5.35 17.22
CA GLU A 66 -9.33 -4.21 16.85
C GLU A 66 -8.68 -2.86 17.19
N ALA A 67 -7.99 -2.78 18.32
CA ALA A 67 -7.28 -1.55 18.71
C ALA A 67 -6.09 -1.30 17.77
N GLU A 68 -5.37 -2.37 17.43
CA GLU A 68 -4.23 -2.33 16.51
C GLU A 68 -4.61 -1.96 15.08
N LEU A 69 -5.68 -2.53 14.54
CA LEU A 69 -6.16 -2.19 13.19
C LEU A 69 -6.61 -0.73 13.09
N ASN A 70 -7.21 -0.18 14.15
CA ASN A 70 -7.57 1.23 14.18
C ASN A 70 -6.34 2.13 14.34
N ALA A 71 -5.32 1.71 15.11
CA ALA A 71 -4.05 2.41 15.16
C ALA A 71 -3.32 2.39 13.80
N LEU A 72 -3.41 1.27 13.08
CA LEU A 72 -2.76 1.08 11.79
C LEU A 72 -3.29 2.04 10.73
N TYR A 73 -4.59 2.36 10.76
CA TYR A 73 -5.16 3.41 9.93
C TYR A 73 -4.43 4.76 10.13
N GLU A 74 -4.27 5.21 11.38
CA GLU A 74 -3.58 6.46 11.68
C GLU A 74 -2.10 6.40 11.29
N THR A 75 -1.45 5.26 11.53
CA THR A 75 -0.06 5.01 11.10
C THR A 75 0.08 5.15 9.58
N ALA A 76 -0.83 4.54 8.81
CA ALA A 76 -0.83 4.61 7.36
C ALA A 76 -1.06 6.04 6.86
N GLU A 77 -2.04 6.76 7.41
CA GLU A 77 -2.31 8.15 7.04
C GLU A 77 -1.16 9.10 7.42
N ASN A 78 -0.48 8.87 8.55
CA ASN A 78 0.68 9.66 8.94
C ASN A 78 1.89 9.38 8.05
N PHE A 79 2.15 8.11 7.74
CA PHE A 79 3.17 7.74 6.76
C PHE A 79 2.90 8.41 5.43
N ARG A 80 1.63 8.40 5.00
CA ARG A 80 1.22 9.07 3.78
C ARG A 80 1.54 10.56 3.81
N LYS A 81 1.18 11.27 4.88
CA LYS A 81 1.48 12.71 5.02
C LYS A 81 2.98 13.02 5.04
N GLU A 82 3.76 12.29 5.82
CA GLU A 82 5.22 12.49 5.99
C GLU A 82 6.00 12.25 4.69
N ASN A 83 5.50 11.33 3.87
CA ASN A 83 6.09 10.98 2.59
C ASN A 83 5.49 11.77 1.43
N LYS A 84 4.59 12.72 1.72
CA LYS A 84 3.85 13.49 0.72
C LYS A 84 3.16 12.56 -0.26
N LEU A 85 2.47 11.54 0.26
CA LEU A 85 1.60 10.62 -0.46
C LEU A 85 0.16 11.19 -0.64
N ASP A 86 -0.09 12.45 -0.29
CA ASP A 86 -1.45 13.03 -0.28
C ASP A 86 -1.61 14.25 -1.20
N ALA A 87 -0.59 14.60 -1.97
CA ALA A 87 -0.54 15.84 -2.72
C ALA A 87 -1.28 15.78 -4.06
N ASN A 88 -2.54 16.23 -4.02
CA ASN A 88 -3.04 17.19 -5.02
C ASN A 88 -2.14 18.45 -5.00
N ARG A 89 -1.07 18.49 -5.80
CA ARG A 89 -0.30 19.72 -6.05
C ARG A 89 -0.05 19.93 -7.54
N THR A 90 -0.44 21.12 -7.97
CA THR A 90 -0.38 21.74 -9.29
C THR A 90 1.05 21.99 -9.84
N ALA A 91 1.21 21.65 -11.12
CA ALA A 91 2.06 22.20 -12.20
C ALA A 91 3.43 22.80 -11.84
N GLY A 92 4.50 22.02 -12.05
CA GLY A 92 5.87 22.54 -12.26
C GLY A 92 6.31 22.37 -13.71
N ALA A 93 6.74 23.44 -14.39
CA ALA A 93 7.19 23.42 -15.78
C ALA A 93 8.71 23.15 -15.88
N LEU A 94 9.14 22.29 -16.82
CA LEU A 94 10.56 22.06 -17.12
C LEU A 94 10.84 22.30 -18.62
N LEU A 95 11.91 23.03 -18.91
CA LEU A 95 12.26 23.55 -20.23
C LEU A 95 13.32 22.64 -20.88
N VAL A 96 12.95 21.90 -21.93
CA VAL A 96 13.90 21.16 -22.78
C VAL A 96 13.59 21.46 -24.25
N LEU A 97 14.58 22.04 -24.93
CA LEU A 97 14.73 22.21 -26.38
C LEU A 97 13.41 22.34 -27.18
N GLY A 98 12.68 23.42 -26.94
CA GLY A 98 11.65 23.92 -27.88
C GLY A 98 10.29 23.24 -27.85
N MET A 99 10.04 22.26 -26.97
CA MET A 99 8.71 21.68 -26.76
C MET A 99 8.24 21.99 -25.34
N PHE A 100 7.08 22.65 -25.24
CA PHE A 100 6.44 22.98 -23.96
C PHE A 100 5.87 21.69 -23.35
N TYR A 101 6.68 20.97 -22.58
CA TYR A 101 6.19 19.86 -21.77
C TYR A 101 5.84 20.40 -20.38
N ILE A 102 4.54 20.46 -20.07
CA ILE A 102 4.10 20.56 -18.68
C ILE A 102 4.44 19.22 -18.01
N THR A 103 5.64 19.07 -17.46
CA THR A 103 5.97 17.88 -16.66
C THR A 103 5.49 18.08 -15.24
N ASN A 104 4.21 17.84 -15.03
CA ASN A 104 3.64 17.60 -13.72
C ASN A 104 4.12 16.24 -13.19
N SER A 105 5.36 16.15 -12.72
CA SER A 105 5.82 14.92 -12.09
C SER A 105 6.67 15.22 -10.86
N SER A 106 6.05 15.93 -9.92
CA SER A 106 6.10 15.35 -8.58
C SER A 106 5.10 14.21 -8.62
N ALA A 107 5.54 12.99 -8.95
CA ALA A 107 4.75 11.81 -8.65
C ALA A 107 4.69 11.77 -7.12
N CYS A 108 3.72 12.50 -6.57
CA CYS A 108 3.27 12.31 -5.22
C CYS A 108 2.91 10.82 -5.17
N LEU A 109 3.70 10.04 -4.44
CA LEU A 109 3.45 8.61 -4.31
C LEU A 109 2.11 8.46 -3.59
N GLN A 110 0.96 8.41 -4.25
CA GLN A 110 -0.31 8.46 -3.49
C GLN A 110 -0.70 7.14 -2.82
N ASP A 111 0.12 6.13 -3.08
CA ASP A 111 -0.24 4.73 -2.94
C ASP A 111 0.52 4.10 -1.75
N VAL A 112 -0.21 3.39 -0.90
CA VAL A 112 0.35 2.61 0.21
C VAL A 112 -0.24 1.20 0.23
N LEU A 113 0.62 0.22 0.47
CA LEU A 113 0.29 -1.18 0.72
C LEU A 113 0.52 -1.47 2.20
N LEU A 114 -0.52 -1.98 2.88
CA LEU A 114 -0.42 -2.51 4.23
C LEU A 114 -0.50 -4.04 4.12
N ALA A 115 0.50 -4.77 4.61
CA ALA A 115 0.50 -6.23 4.47
C ALA A 115 1.18 -6.96 5.63
N GLY A 116 0.57 -8.05 6.05
CA GLY A 116 1.12 -8.95 7.06
C GLY A 116 0.04 -9.76 7.77
N ASP A 117 0.44 -10.46 8.83
CA ASP A 117 -0.50 -11.17 9.71
C ASP A 117 -1.20 -10.16 10.62
N MET A 118 -2.47 -9.93 10.33
CA MET A 118 -3.30 -8.96 11.03
C MET A 118 -4.25 -9.62 12.02
N ASN A 119 -4.23 -10.95 12.16
CA ASN A 119 -5.20 -11.71 12.95
C ASN A 119 -6.68 -11.31 12.67
N ALA A 120 -6.99 -10.88 11.44
CA ALA A 120 -8.22 -10.15 11.12
C ALA A 120 -9.40 -11.05 10.72
N ASP A 121 -9.62 -12.16 11.43
CA ASP A 121 -10.76 -13.06 11.22
C ASP A 121 -11.04 -13.97 12.44
N CYS A 122 -12.04 -14.84 12.30
CA CYS A 122 -12.36 -15.93 13.21
C CYS A 122 -12.62 -15.42 14.64
N ARG A 123 -11.96 -16.02 15.64
CA ARG A 123 -12.17 -15.71 17.05
C ARG A 123 -11.59 -14.35 17.46
N TYR A 124 -10.60 -13.86 16.71
CA TYR A 124 -9.87 -12.64 17.04
C TYR A 124 -10.67 -11.41 16.63
N LEU A 125 -11.24 -11.43 15.43
CA LEU A 125 -12.02 -10.31 14.90
C LEU A 125 -13.35 -10.77 14.29
N SER A 126 -14.44 -10.59 15.04
CA SER A 126 -15.79 -10.87 14.52
C SER A 126 -16.16 -9.94 13.34
N LYS A 127 -16.96 -10.44 12.39
CA LYS A 127 -17.50 -9.63 11.28
C LYS A 127 -18.19 -8.33 11.70
N ARG A 128 -18.81 -8.31 12.90
CA ARG A 128 -19.42 -7.10 13.46
C ARG A 128 -18.38 -6.05 13.79
N ARG A 129 -17.31 -6.43 14.51
CA ARG A 129 -16.20 -5.53 14.89
C ARG A 129 -15.41 -5.08 13.65
N MET A 130 -15.18 -5.98 12.70
CA MET A 130 -14.51 -5.68 11.44
C MET A 130 -15.18 -4.54 10.67
N ARG A 131 -16.52 -4.55 10.56
CA ARG A 131 -17.27 -3.46 9.91
C ARG A 131 -17.15 -2.11 10.59
N GLU A 132 -16.72 -2.07 11.85
CA GLU A 132 -16.53 -0.83 12.59
C GLU A 132 -15.16 -0.18 12.37
N LEU A 133 -14.19 -0.91 11.81
CA LEU A 133 -12.82 -0.44 11.60
C LEU A 133 -12.75 0.72 10.62
N SER A 134 -11.86 1.69 10.90
CA SER A 134 -11.59 2.80 9.97
C SER A 134 -11.10 2.32 8.61
N LEU A 135 -10.24 1.27 8.58
CA LEU A 135 -9.75 0.63 7.35
C LEU A 135 -10.83 -0.05 6.50
N ILE A 136 -12.03 -0.29 7.05
CA ILE A 136 -13.19 -0.83 6.31
C ILE A 136 -14.15 0.29 5.91
N LYS A 137 -14.34 1.28 6.78
CA LYS A 137 -15.24 2.42 6.54
C LYS A 137 -14.68 3.39 5.51
N ASP A 138 -13.37 3.56 5.45
CA ASP A 138 -12.71 4.37 4.44
C ASP A 138 -12.63 3.60 3.11
N THR A 139 -13.47 4.01 2.16
CA THR A 139 -13.58 3.40 0.82
C THR A 139 -12.33 3.55 -0.04
N HIS A 140 -11.33 4.34 0.40
CA HIS A 140 -10.05 4.42 -0.29
C HIS A 140 -9.14 3.22 0.01
N TYR A 141 -9.41 2.44 1.08
CA TYR A 141 -8.68 1.22 1.38
C TYR A 141 -9.36 0.00 0.76
N TYR A 142 -8.64 -0.66 -0.14
CA TYR A 142 -9.08 -1.87 -0.82
C TYR A 142 -8.48 -3.11 -0.16
N TRP A 143 -9.33 -3.98 0.37
CA TRP A 143 -8.93 -5.26 0.94
C TRP A 143 -8.68 -6.26 -0.19
N LEU A 144 -7.40 -6.59 -0.41
CA LEU A 144 -6.93 -7.45 -1.49
C LEU A 144 -7.13 -8.92 -1.16
N ILE A 145 -6.83 -9.30 0.10
CA ILE A 145 -7.13 -10.63 0.64
C ILE A 145 -8.51 -10.58 1.29
N LYS A 146 -9.46 -11.31 0.70
CA LYS A 146 -10.86 -11.32 1.12
C LYS A 146 -11.08 -12.28 2.29
N ASP A 147 -12.24 -12.13 2.95
CA ASP A 147 -12.64 -12.95 4.09
C ASP A 147 -12.79 -14.44 3.75
N GLU A 148 -12.92 -14.80 2.47
CA GLU A 148 -13.04 -16.19 2.03
C GLU A 148 -11.68 -16.88 1.82
N CYS A 149 -10.57 -16.16 1.96
CA CYS A 149 -9.22 -16.71 1.77
C CYS A 149 -8.70 -17.34 3.07
N ASP A 150 -8.44 -18.65 3.06
CA ASP A 150 -7.72 -19.31 4.15
C ASP A 150 -6.22 -18.99 4.05
N THR A 151 -5.68 -18.33 5.07
CA THR A 151 -4.24 -18.00 5.14
C THR A 151 -3.50 -18.82 6.19
N THR A 152 -4.13 -19.86 6.75
CA THR A 152 -3.52 -20.68 7.80
C THR A 152 -2.96 -22.01 7.26
N VAL A 153 -1.98 -22.57 7.99
CA VAL A 153 -1.45 -23.91 7.72
C VAL A 153 -2.26 -25.02 8.41
N HIS A 154 -3.17 -24.66 9.32
CA HIS A 154 -3.97 -25.61 10.11
C HIS A 154 -5.37 -25.76 9.51
N SER A 155 -6.16 -26.71 10.00
CA SER A 155 -7.52 -27.01 9.47
C SER A 155 -8.57 -25.92 9.75
N ASN A 156 -8.14 -24.69 10.04
CA ASN A 156 -9.00 -23.58 10.40
C ASN A 156 -9.10 -22.65 9.19
N ASN A 157 -10.28 -22.52 8.61
CA ASN A 157 -10.51 -21.61 7.49
C ASN A 157 -10.62 -20.16 8.00
N CYS A 158 -9.50 -19.47 8.10
CA CYS A 158 -9.40 -18.10 8.63
C CYS A 158 -8.52 -17.20 7.74
N ALA A 159 -8.99 -15.99 7.45
CA ALA A 159 -8.23 -14.95 6.76
C ALA A 159 -7.43 -14.08 7.75
N LEU A 160 -6.37 -14.64 8.36
CA LEU A 160 -5.56 -13.94 9.36
C LEU A 160 -4.63 -12.90 8.72
N ASP A 161 -3.95 -13.29 7.64
CA ASP A 161 -3.11 -12.42 6.85
C ASP A 161 -3.96 -11.54 5.95
N ARG A 162 -3.66 -10.25 5.93
CA ARG A 162 -4.36 -9.29 5.10
C ARG A 162 -3.38 -8.44 4.31
N SER A 163 -3.85 -8.02 3.15
CA SER A 163 -3.17 -7.06 2.31
C SER A 163 -4.21 -6.02 1.91
N LEU A 164 -3.92 -4.76 2.19
CA LEU A 164 -4.77 -3.62 1.88
C LEU A 164 -3.99 -2.64 1.04
N PHE A 165 -4.62 -2.07 0.04
CA PHE A 165 -4.02 -1.04 -0.79
C PHE A 165 -4.87 0.22 -0.74
N GLN A 166 -4.25 1.37 -0.59
CA GLN A 166 -4.90 2.67 -0.73
C GLN A 166 -4.13 3.48 -1.76
N GLY A 167 -4.83 4.06 -2.73
CA GLY A 167 -4.18 4.81 -3.80
C GLY A 167 -5.17 5.56 -4.68
N VAL A 168 -4.70 6.65 -5.29
CA VAL A 168 -5.51 7.57 -6.13
C VAL A 168 -5.20 7.37 -7.61
N THR A 169 -3.95 7.01 -7.93
CA THR A 169 -3.47 6.75 -9.30
C THR A 169 -3.88 5.37 -9.82
N THR A 170 -4.38 4.51 -8.93
CA THR A 170 -4.65 3.11 -9.24
C THR A 170 -6.15 2.90 -9.40
N LYS A 171 -6.60 2.71 -10.64
CA LYS A 171 -7.90 2.06 -10.87
C LYS A 171 -7.70 0.58 -10.57
N MET A 172 -8.06 0.16 -9.35
CA MET A 172 -8.14 -1.25 -8.98
C MET A 172 -9.12 -1.97 -9.89
N ILE A 173 -8.66 -2.48 -11.04
CA ILE A 173 -9.47 -3.36 -11.86
C ILE A 173 -9.33 -4.76 -11.27
N HIS A 174 -10.35 -5.18 -10.54
CA HIS A 174 -10.48 -6.52 -10.00
C HIS A 174 -10.66 -7.53 -11.16
N LYS A 175 -9.59 -7.85 -11.89
CA LYS A 175 -9.59 -8.92 -12.89
C LYS A 175 -9.11 -10.18 -12.20
N LYS A 176 -10.06 -11.03 -11.80
CA LYS A 176 -9.73 -12.40 -11.40
C LYS A 176 -9.28 -13.14 -12.66
N LYS A 177 -7.99 -13.42 -12.78
CA LYS A 177 -7.43 -14.28 -13.81
C LYS A 177 -6.84 -15.53 -13.15
N GLY A 178 -7.70 -16.54 -12.95
CA GLY A 178 -7.35 -17.71 -12.15
C GLY A 178 -7.21 -17.34 -10.66
N ASP A 179 -6.10 -17.74 -10.05
CA ASP A 179 -5.78 -17.49 -8.63
C ASP A 179 -4.96 -16.21 -8.40
N ALA A 180 -4.60 -15.50 -9.47
CA ALA A 180 -3.85 -14.25 -9.38
C ALA A 180 -4.79 -13.05 -9.22
N LEU A 181 -4.46 -12.18 -8.26
CA LEU A 181 -5.01 -10.83 -8.17
C LEU A 181 -4.14 -9.90 -9.03
N GLU A 182 -4.68 -9.44 -10.16
CA GLU A 182 -4.03 -8.41 -10.97
C GLU A 182 -4.42 -7.02 -10.45
N ILE A 183 -3.42 -6.25 -10.02
CA ILE A 183 -3.56 -4.82 -9.73
C ILE A 183 -3.04 -4.06 -10.94
N GLU A 184 -3.94 -3.45 -11.70
CA GLU A 184 -3.58 -2.57 -12.81
C GLU A 184 -3.38 -1.15 -12.26
N PHE A 185 -2.14 -0.65 -12.34
CA PHE A 185 -1.84 0.75 -12.09
C PHE A 185 -2.21 1.56 -13.33
N ALA A 186 -3.01 2.62 -13.19
CA ALA A 186 -3.35 3.46 -14.34
C ALA A 186 -2.11 4.29 -14.72
N GLY A 187 -1.65 4.15 -15.97
CA GLY A 187 -0.57 4.94 -16.55
C GLY A 187 -1.04 6.32 -17.00
#